data_AF-A0A565BA64-F1
#
_entry.id   AF-A0A565BA64-F1
#
_cell.length_a   1.000
_cell.length_b   1.000
_cell.length_c   1.000
_cell.angle_alpha   90.00
_cell.angle_beta   90.00
_cell.angle_gamma   90.00
#
_symmetry.space_group_name_H-M   'P 1'
#
loop_
_entity.id
_entity.type
_entity.pdbx_description
1 polymer ?
#
loop_
_entity_poly.entity_id
_entity_poly.type
_entity_poly.pdbx_seq_one_letter_code
_entity_poly.pdbx_strand_id
1 'polypeptide(L)'
;MTQRKQCYVVITAVNPKMFAGDLYLNTSPATRFYQHAEPQELESVRIVDIITRNGWYNISCAKCYNSIKPLDDKLICRFCDDSSFIGVVRFRLAVIVDDETDQRRFVIFDRDARKLTNILAEDLITF
;
A
#
# COMPACT_ATOMS: atom_id res chain seq x y z
N MET A 1 2.04 40.46 1.64
CA MET A 1 1.66 39.44 0.63
C MET A 1 1.54 38.11 1.35
N THR A 2 0.33 37.63 1.59
CA THR A 2 0.09 36.39 2.35
C THR A 2 0.33 35.21 1.41
N GLN A 3 1.38 34.42 1.64
CA GLN A 3 1.60 33.19 0.87
C GLN A 3 0.43 32.24 1.12
N ARG A 4 -0.19 31.78 0.04
CA ARG A 4 -1.30 30.84 0.07
C ARG A 4 -0.73 29.46 0.34
N LYS A 5 -0.82 28.98 1.59
CA LYS A 5 -0.31 27.67 2.00
C LYS A 5 -1.08 26.57 1.27
N GLN A 6 -0.41 25.78 0.44
CA GLN A 6 -1.01 24.67 -0.30
C GLN A 6 -1.22 23.50 0.67
N CYS A 7 -2.47 23.11 0.91
CA CYS A 7 -2.81 21.94 1.73
C CYS A 7 -3.13 20.75 0.83
N TYR A 8 -2.59 19.58 1.19
CA TYR A 8 -2.85 18.32 0.50
C TYR A 8 -3.75 17.46 1.37
N VAL A 9 -4.70 16.76 0.74
CA VAL A 9 -5.58 15.83 1.43
C VAL A 9 -5.42 14.46 0.79
N VAL A 10 -4.85 13.52 1.53
CA VAL A 10 -4.84 12.10 1.14
C VAL A 10 -6.17 11.50 1.60
N ILE A 11 -6.91 10.90 0.67
CA ILE A 11 -8.20 10.27 0.97
C ILE A 11 -8.10 8.78 0.63
N THR A 12 -8.31 7.92 1.62
CA THR A 12 -8.26 6.45 1.43
C THR A 12 -9.65 5.86 1.40
N ALA A 13 -9.82 4.70 0.73
CA ALA A 13 -11.07 3.94 0.66
C ALA A 13 -12.27 4.77 0.17
N VAL A 14 -12.06 5.53 -0.91
CA VAL A 14 -13.12 6.26 -1.63
C VAL A 14 -13.75 5.35 -2.69
N ASN A 15 -15.04 5.58 -2.95
CA ASN A 15 -15.76 4.93 -4.03
C ASN A 15 -16.00 5.96 -5.16
N PRO A 16 -15.12 6.02 -6.18
CA PRO A 16 -15.29 6.94 -7.29
C PRO A 16 -16.51 6.56 -8.14
N LYS A 17 -17.33 7.55 -8.51
CA LYS A 17 -18.52 7.39 -9.35
C LYS A 17 -18.61 8.51 -10.37
N MET A 18 -18.79 8.14 -11.63
CA MET A 18 -19.12 9.10 -12.70
C MET A 18 -20.63 9.40 -12.68
N PHE A 19 -21.02 10.67 -12.70
CA PHE A 19 -22.41 11.09 -12.82
C PHE A 19 -22.50 12.39 -13.63
N ALA A 20 -23.32 12.40 -14.68
CA ALA A 20 -23.51 13.55 -15.58
C ALA A 20 -22.20 14.14 -16.17
N GLY A 21 -21.17 13.31 -16.35
CA GLY A 21 -19.85 13.73 -16.86
C GLY A 21 -18.84 14.10 -15.78
N ASP A 22 -19.26 14.22 -14.53
CA ASP A 22 -18.40 14.59 -13.41
C ASP A 22 -18.01 13.38 -12.55
N LEU A 23 -16.79 13.40 -12.01
CA LEU A 23 -16.27 12.40 -11.09
C LEU A 23 -16.58 12.79 -9.64
N TYR A 24 -17.32 11.94 -8.94
CA TYR A 24 -17.62 12.06 -7.53
C TYR A 24 -16.83 11.03 -6.73
N LEU A 25 -16.25 11.43 -5.60
CA LEU A 25 -15.61 10.51 -4.65
C LEU A 25 -16.56 10.30 -3.45
N ASN A 26 -17.27 9.18 -3.42
CA ASN A 26 -18.17 8.87 -2.32
C ASN A 26 -17.40 8.29 -1.13
N THR A 27 -17.83 8.65 0.08
CA THR A 27 -17.27 8.13 1.32
C THR A 27 -17.98 6.84 1.76
N SER A 28 -17.29 6.04 2.55
CA SER A 28 -17.80 4.88 3.27
C SER A 28 -17.34 4.95 4.73
N PRO A 29 -17.84 4.10 5.65
CA PRO A 29 -17.32 4.03 7.02
C PRO A 29 -15.80 3.76 7.11
N ALA A 30 -15.20 3.20 6.06
CA ALA A 30 -13.75 2.96 5.97
C ALA A 30 -12.96 4.17 5.44
N THR A 31 -13.61 5.22 4.94
CA THR A 31 -12.92 6.39 4.38
C THR A 31 -12.17 7.14 5.48
N ARG A 32 -10.94 7.59 5.16
CA ARG A 32 -10.11 8.41 6.04
C ARG A 32 -9.56 9.58 5.24
N PHE A 33 -9.52 10.75 5.88
CA PHE A 33 -8.94 11.97 5.33
C PHE A 33 -7.69 12.30 6.15
N TYR A 34 -6.55 12.43 5.48
CA TYR A 34 -5.31 12.87 6.09
C TYR A 34 -4.95 14.22 5.47
N GLN A 35 -5.10 15.28 6.26
CA GLN A 35 -4.73 16.63 5.83
C GLN A 35 -3.27 16.87 6.21
N HIS A 36 -2.44 17.12 5.20
CA HIS A 36 -1.06 17.52 5.40
C HIS A 36 -0.91 18.99 5.01
N ALA A 37 -0.36 19.76 5.93
CA ALA A 37 0.22 21.05 5.61
C ALA A 37 1.59 20.76 5.00
N GLU A 38 1.70 20.92 3.68
CA GLU A 38 2.93 20.73 2.89
C GLU A 38 3.36 19.26 2.67
N PRO A 39 3.58 18.79 1.43
CA PRO A 39 4.25 17.53 1.18
C PRO A 39 5.67 17.68 1.72
N GLN A 40 6.09 16.79 2.60
CA GLN A 40 7.49 16.75 2.97
C GLN A 40 8.24 16.08 1.81
N GLU A 41 8.79 16.91 0.93
CA GLU A 41 9.69 16.47 -0.13
C GLU A 41 10.99 15.99 0.52
N LEU A 42 10.98 14.75 1.00
CA LEU A 42 12.16 14.10 1.57
C LEU A 42 13.03 13.62 0.40
N GLU A 43 14.13 14.31 0.13
CA GLU A 43 15.09 13.93 -0.92
C GLU A 43 15.75 12.57 -0.62
N SER A 44 16.01 12.28 0.67
CA SER A 44 16.49 10.98 1.12
C SER A 44 16.05 10.72 2.56
N VAL A 45 15.76 9.45 2.86
CA VAL A 45 15.46 8.98 4.22
C VAL A 45 16.25 7.73 4.51
N ARG A 46 16.66 7.54 5.77
CA ARG A 46 17.40 6.35 6.18
C ARG A 46 16.43 5.32 6.73
N ILE A 47 16.42 4.11 6.18
CA ILE A 47 15.73 2.97 6.80
C ILE A 47 16.54 2.56 8.02
N VAL A 48 15.93 2.59 9.21
CA VAL A 48 16.60 2.28 10.47
C VAL A 48 16.16 0.94 11.07
N ASP A 49 14.98 0.45 10.68
CA ASP A 49 14.49 -0.85 11.13
C ASP A 49 13.44 -1.44 10.17
N ILE A 50 13.26 -2.76 10.22
CA ILE A 50 12.22 -3.51 9.50
C ILE A 50 11.31 -4.20 10.53
N ILE A 51 10.02 -3.86 10.51
CA ILE A 51 9.02 -4.48 11.37
C ILE A 51 8.59 -5.82 10.79
N THR A 52 9.07 -6.92 11.39
CA THR A 52 8.76 -8.29 10.93
C THR A 52 7.48 -8.89 11.53
N ARG A 53 6.99 -8.33 12.65
CA ARG A 53 5.86 -8.93 13.42
C ARG A 53 4.47 -8.72 12.80
N ASN A 54 4.32 -7.81 11.84
CA ASN A 54 3.01 -7.41 11.29
C ASN A 54 2.67 -8.05 9.94
N GLY A 55 3.26 -9.21 9.65
CA GLY A 55 3.18 -9.87 8.35
C GLY A 55 4.02 -9.14 7.30
N TRP A 56 5.03 -9.83 6.79
CA TRP A 56 6.02 -9.29 5.85
C TRP A 56 5.70 -9.58 4.37
N TYR A 57 4.63 -10.36 4.12
CA TYR A 57 4.14 -10.67 2.79
C TYR A 57 2.61 -10.66 2.74
N ASN A 58 2.07 -10.57 1.52
CA ASN A 58 0.68 -10.84 1.20
C ASN A 58 0.62 -11.90 0.09
N ILE A 59 -0.44 -12.69 0.09
CA ILE A 59 -0.86 -13.40 -1.13
C ILE A 59 -1.65 -12.41 -1.98
N SER A 60 -1.27 -12.26 -3.25
CA SER A 60 -1.84 -11.24 -4.14
C SER A 60 -2.15 -11.80 -5.52
N CYS A 61 -3.11 -11.19 -6.22
CA CYS A 61 -3.47 -11.57 -7.59
C CYS A 61 -2.30 -11.36 -8.57
N ALA A 62 -1.97 -12.35 -9.40
CA ALA A 62 -0.96 -12.20 -10.45
C ALA A 62 -1.32 -11.11 -11.47
N LYS A 63 -2.63 -10.94 -11.75
CA LYS A 63 -3.14 -9.99 -12.75
C LYS A 63 -3.24 -8.56 -12.20
N CYS A 64 -4.01 -8.37 -11.13
CA CYS A 64 -4.35 -7.03 -10.63
C CYS A 64 -3.58 -6.60 -9.37
N TYR A 65 -2.64 -7.43 -8.87
CA TYR A 65 -1.77 -7.15 -7.72
C TYR A 65 -2.46 -6.92 -6.36
N ASN A 66 -3.79 -6.87 -6.33
CA ASN A 66 -4.56 -6.75 -5.10
C ASN A 66 -4.30 -7.92 -4.16
N SER A 67 -4.20 -7.62 -2.88
CA SER A 67 -4.09 -8.64 -1.83
C SER A 67 -5.37 -9.48 -1.78
N ILE A 68 -5.18 -10.78 -1.66
CA ILE A 68 -6.23 -11.79 -1.55
C ILE A 68 -6.20 -12.33 -0.13
N LYS A 69 -7.38 -12.44 0.47
CA LYS A 69 -7.57 -13.18 1.71
C LYS A 69 -8.22 -14.52 1.36
N PRO A 70 -7.73 -15.64 1.91
CA PRO A 70 -8.39 -16.93 1.73
C PRO A 70 -9.87 -16.84 2.14
N LEU A 71 -10.74 -17.46 1.35
CA LEU A 71 -12.17 -17.61 1.65
C LEU A 71 -12.51 -19.09 1.48
N ASP A 72 -12.95 -19.76 2.55
CA ASP A 72 -13.36 -21.17 2.55
C ASP A 72 -12.32 -22.08 1.86
N ASP A 73 -11.05 -21.93 2.24
CA ASP A 73 -9.88 -22.64 1.68
C ASP A 73 -9.62 -22.41 0.19
N LYS A 74 -10.31 -21.44 -0.42
CA LYS A 74 -10.11 -21.02 -1.82
C LYS A 74 -9.44 -19.65 -1.89
N LEU A 75 -8.47 -19.52 -2.79
CA LEU A 75 -7.81 -18.26 -3.12
C LEU A 75 -8.51 -17.62 -4.33
N ILE A 76 -9.55 -16.83 -4.09
CA ILE A 76 -10.30 -16.15 -5.16
C ILE A 76 -9.98 -14.66 -5.16
N CYS A 77 -9.62 -14.12 -6.33
CA CYS A 77 -9.48 -12.68 -6.51
C CYS A 77 -10.85 -12.05 -6.78
N ARG A 78 -11.45 -11.41 -5.77
CA ARG A 78 -12.76 -10.74 -5.90
C ARG A 78 -12.76 -9.51 -6.82
N PHE A 79 -11.59 -8.98 -7.17
CA PHE A 79 -11.47 -7.85 -8.08
C PHE A 79 -11.48 -8.27 -9.56
N CYS A 80 -10.97 -9.46 -9.86
CA CYS A 80 -11.00 -10.02 -11.21
C CYS A 80 -12.14 -11.03 -11.40
N ASP A 81 -12.81 -11.41 -10.31
CA ASP A 81 -13.79 -12.49 -10.24
C ASP A 81 -13.29 -13.80 -10.89
N ASP A 82 -12.01 -14.11 -10.63
CA ASP A 82 -11.32 -15.24 -11.24
C ASP A 82 -10.96 -16.28 -10.17
N SER A 83 -11.58 -17.45 -10.29
CA SER A 83 -11.40 -18.60 -9.40
C SER A 83 -10.35 -19.61 -9.91
N SER A 84 -9.81 -19.42 -11.12
CA SER A 84 -8.78 -20.29 -11.72
C SER A 84 -7.35 -19.95 -11.27
N PHE A 85 -7.24 -19.17 -10.19
CA PHE A 85 -6.06 -18.37 -9.89
C PHE A 85 -5.09 -19.03 -8.90
N ILE A 86 -3.77 -18.82 -9.12
CA ILE A 86 -2.66 -19.22 -8.24
C ILE A 86 -2.14 -18.00 -7.48
N GLY A 87 -2.36 -17.96 -6.16
CA GLY A 87 -1.82 -16.94 -5.26
C GLY A 87 -0.33 -16.69 -5.44
N VAL A 88 0.07 -15.43 -5.68
CA VAL A 88 1.49 -15.04 -5.74
C VAL A 88 1.86 -14.34 -4.45
N VAL A 89 2.91 -14.84 -3.79
CA VAL A 89 3.48 -14.26 -2.58
C VAL A 89 4.22 -12.97 -2.96
N ARG A 90 3.93 -11.88 -2.26
CA ARG A 90 4.48 -10.55 -2.56
C ARG A 90 4.89 -9.82 -1.30
N PHE A 91 5.98 -9.08 -1.33
CA PHE A 91 6.46 -8.36 -0.15
C PHE A 91 5.50 -7.28 0.34
N ARG A 92 5.43 -7.15 1.66
CA ARG A 92 4.82 -6.06 2.42
C ARG A 92 5.74 -5.73 3.59
N LEU A 93 6.83 -5.03 3.32
CA LEU A 93 7.83 -4.70 4.34
C LEU A 93 7.45 -3.40 5.02
N ALA A 94 7.00 -3.48 6.27
CA ALA A 94 6.86 -2.31 7.11
C ALA A 94 8.25 -1.89 7.62
N VAL A 95 8.64 -0.65 7.38
CA VAL A 95 9.96 -0.11 7.73
C VAL A 95 9.82 1.12 8.61
N ILE A 96 10.77 1.31 9.52
CA ILE A 96 10.97 2.59 10.21
C ILE A 96 11.98 3.38 9.39
N VAL A 97 11.61 4.61 9.05
CA VAL A 97 12.52 5.58 8.44
C VAL A 97 12.77 6.71 9.43
N ASP A 98 13.98 7.25 9.37
CA ASP A 98 14.45 8.38 10.17
C ASP A 98 14.84 9.49 9.19
N ASP A 99 14.25 10.68 9.37
CA ASP A 99 14.51 11.89 8.60
C ASP A 99 15.27 12.97 9.40
N GLU A 100 16.02 12.54 10.43
CA GLU A 100 16.76 13.36 11.41
C GLU A 100 15.87 14.12 12.40
N THR A 101 14.60 14.35 12.05
CA THR A 101 13.64 15.08 12.90
C THR A 101 12.66 14.16 13.60
N ASP A 102 12.22 13.08 12.94
CA ASP A 102 11.22 12.15 13.47
C ASP A 102 11.38 10.75 12.84
N GLN A 103 10.85 9.74 13.53
CA GLN A 103 10.75 8.38 13.01
C GLN A 103 9.36 8.09 12.50
N ARG A 104 9.28 7.56 11.28
CA ARG A 104 8.01 7.28 10.60
C ARG A 104 7.94 5.86 10.08
N ARG A 105 6.71 5.38 9.91
CA ARG A 105 6.43 4.04 9.36
C ARG A 105 6.04 4.13 7.90
N PHE A 106 6.76 3.42 7.05
CA PHE A 106 6.44 3.24 5.65
C PHE A 106 6.18 1.76 5.36
N VAL A 107 5.47 1.48 4.27
CA VAL A 107 5.32 0.11 3.76
C VAL A 107 5.89 0.06 2.35
N ILE A 108 6.91 -0.76 2.17
CA ILE A 108 7.53 -1.01 0.87
C ILE A 108 6.88 -2.26 0.29
N PHE A 109 6.22 -2.08 -0.85
CA PHE A 109 5.51 -3.16 -1.54
C PHE A 109 6.41 -3.82 -2.58
N ASP A 110 6.19 -5.13 -2.71
CA ASP A 110 6.73 -6.05 -3.72
C ASP A 110 7.80 -5.53 -4.68
N ARG A 111 7.42 -4.77 -5.72
CA ARG A 111 8.35 -4.33 -6.76
C ARG A 111 9.55 -3.58 -6.20
N ASP A 112 9.34 -2.70 -5.22
CA ASP A 112 10.42 -1.91 -4.65
C ASP A 112 11.19 -2.69 -3.58
N ALA A 113 10.52 -3.55 -2.83
CA ALA A 113 11.19 -4.48 -1.91
C ALA A 113 12.15 -5.43 -2.66
N ARG A 114 11.73 -5.97 -3.80
CA ARG A 114 12.58 -6.83 -4.65
C ARG A 114 13.83 -6.11 -5.16
N LYS A 115 13.74 -4.81 -5.47
CA LYS A 115 14.92 -4.01 -5.85
C LYS A 115 15.90 -3.86 -4.70
N LEU A 116 15.38 -3.73 -3.47
CA LEU A 116 16.20 -3.57 -2.26
C LEU A 116 16.85 -4.88 -1.81
N THR A 117 16.12 -5.99 -1.86
CA THR A 117 16.56 -7.27 -1.32
C THR A 117 17.21 -8.18 -2.37
N ASN A 118 16.97 -7.90 -3.66
CA ASN A 118 17.39 -8.73 -4.80
C ASN A 118 16.93 -10.20 -4.71
N ILE A 119 15.80 -10.45 -4.04
CA ILE A 119 15.15 -11.77 -3.91
C ILE A 119 13.64 -11.62 -4.09
N LEU A 120 12.94 -12.73 -4.29
CA LEU A 120 11.49 -12.76 -4.31
C LEU A 120 10.94 -13.06 -2.91
N ALA A 121 9.70 -12.66 -2.64
CA ALA A 121 9.07 -12.97 -1.35
C ALA A 121 8.82 -14.48 -1.20
N GLU A 122 8.57 -15.19 -2.30
CA GLU A 122 8.39 -16.64 -2.33
C GLU A 122 9.67 -17.40 -1.95
N ASP A 123 10.86 -16.87 -2.23
CA ASP A 123 12.13 -17.49 -1.86
C ASP A 123 12.33 -17.57 -0.35
N LEU A 124 11.61 -16.74 0.42
CA LEU A 124 11.66 -16.69 1.88
C LEU A 124 10.55 -17.49 2.55
N ILE A 125 9.60 -18.04 1.78
CA ILE A 125 8.55 -18.91 2.32
C ILE A 125 8.98 -20.35 2.12
N THR A 126 9.44 -20.98 3.19
CA THR A 126 9.52 -22.44 3.28
C THR A 126 8.19 -22.98 3.76
N PHE A 127 7.59 -23.87 2.96
CA PHE A 127 6.49 -24.75 3.38
C PHE A 127 7.04 -25.98 4.11
#